data_AF-A0A938SAY8-F1
#
_entry.id   AF-A0A938SAY8-F1
#
_cell.length_a   1.000
_cell.length_b   1.000
_cell.length_c   1.000
_cell.angle_alpha   90.00
_cell.angle_beta   90.00
_cell.angle_gamma   90.00
#
_symmetry.space_group_name_H-M   'P 1'
#
loop_
_entity.id
_entity.type
_entity.pdbx_description
1 polymer ?
#
loop_
_entity_poly.entity_id
_entity_poly.type
_entity_poly.pdbx_seq_one_letter_code
_entity_poly.pdbx_strand_id
1 'polypeptide(L)'
;MSPAWIACVGLAAVVLVSSGAAQETLYNGIRLPSPWPPRVQALTHASPPMPPYLLSPPGVVPIDVGRQLLVDDFLIEHTTLTRTFHLAEYHGENPVLKPDKPWEQDCAMAFSDGLKRTR
;
A
#
# COMPACT_ATOMS: atom_id res chain seq x y z
N MET A 1 66.71 -28.99 8.07
CA MET A 1 66.12 -27.96 7.18
C MET A 1 65.05 -28.66 6.33
N SER A 2 63.91 -28.98 6.95
CA SER A 2 62.59 -28.30 6.80
C SER A 2 61.81 -28.77 5.57
N PRO A 3 60.66 -29.47 5.73
CA PRO A 3 59.81 -29.83 4.59
C PRO A 3 58.91 -28.65 4.21
N ALA A 4 58.77 -28.41 2.90
CA ALA A 4 57.89 -27.38 2.35
C ALA A 4 56.43 -27.86 2.36
N TRP A 5 55.58 -27.15 3.09
CA TRP A 5 54.13 -27.36 3.08
C TRP A 5 53.52 -26.47 2.00
N ILE A 6 53.00 -27.08 0.93
CA ILE A 6 52.17 -26.38 -0.04
C ILE A 6 50.78 -26.23 0.59
N ALA A 7 50.48 -25.02 1.08
CA ALA A 7 49.14 -24.68 1.53
C ALA A 7 48.27 -24.34 0.32
N CYS A 8 47.41 -25.27 -0.09
CA CYS A 8 46.32 -25.01 -1.03
C CYS A 8 45.28 -24.13 -0.36
N VAL A 9 45.32 -22.81 -0.61
CA VAL A 9 44.24 -21.91 -0.20
C VAL A 9 43.13 -22.02 -1.25
N GLY A 10 42.11 -22.83 -0.94
CA GLY A 10 40.90 -22.93 -1.73
C GLY A 10 40.11 -21.62 -1.67
N LEU A 11 39.91 -20.98 -2.83
CA LEU A 11 39.03 -19.83 -2.97
C LEU A 11 37.58 -20.32 -2.89
N ALA A 12 36.95 -20.18 -1.72
CA ALA A 12 35.51 -20.37 -1.59
C ALA A 12 34.82 -19.14 -2.18
N ALA A 13 34.28 -19.27 -3.40
CA ALA A 13 33.39 -18.27 -3.97
C ALA A 13 32.08 -18.26 -3.18
N VAL A 14 31.90 -17.26 -2.31
CA VAL A 14 30.62 -16.99 -1.67
C VAL A 14 29.67 -16.46 -2.74
N VAL A 15 28.80 -17.33 -3.25
CA VAL A 15 27.66 -16.91 -4.08
C VAL A 15 26.66 -16.23 -3.15
N LEU A 16 26.68 -14.89 -3.14
CA LEU A 16 25.63 -14.09 -2.53
C LEU A 16 24.36 -14.31 -3.35
N VAL A 17 23.50 -15.25 -2.91
CA VAL A 17 22.12 -15.34 -3.38
C VAL A 17 21.39 -14.14 -2.81
N SER A 18 21.28 -13.07 -3.60
CA SER A 18 20.33 -12.00 -3.34
C SER A 18 18.93 -12.54 -3.60
N SER A 19 18.21 -12.85 -2.53
CA SER A 19 16.77 -13.14 -2.54
C SER A 19 16.01 -11.84 -2.84
N GLY A 20 16.01 -11.43 -4.11
CA GLY A 20 15.06 -10.45 -4.61
C GLY A 20 13.67 -11.06 -4.51
N ALA A 21 12.78 -10.47 -3.70
CA ALA A 21 11.37 -10.85 -3.68
C ALA A 21 10.85 -10.79 -5.12
N ALA A 22 10.53 -11.94 -5.70
CA ALA A 22 10.05 -12.04 -7.07
C ALA A 22 8.83 -11.12 -7.24
N GLN A 23 8.82 -10.33 -8.31
CA GLN A 23 7.75 -9.39 -8.61
C GLN A 23 6.44 -10.15 -8.84
N GLU A 24 5.56 -10.18 -7.84
CA GLU A 24 4.31 -10.92 -7.88
C GLU A 24 3.39 -10.35 -8.98
N THR A 25 2.72 -11.24 -9.72
CA THR A 25 1.71 -10.85 -10.72
C THR A 25 0.36 -11.37 -10.27
N LEU A 26 -0.61 -10.47 -10.17
CA LEU A 26 -1.98 -10.77 -9.74
C LEU A 26 -2.78 -11.46 -10.86
N TYR A 27 -3.91 -12.06 -10.49
CA TYR A 27 -4.82 -12.76 -11.42
C TYR A 27 -5.33 -11.86 -12.56
N ASN A 28 -5.35 -10.55 -12.36
CA ASN A 28 -5.77 -9.54 -13.34
C ASN A 28 -4.60 -8.98 -14.17
N GLY A 29 -3.45 -9.63 -14.16
CA GLY A 29 -2.26 -9.27 -14.94
C GLY A 29 -1.41 -8.14 -14.34
N ILE A 30 -1.84 -7.51 -13.23
CA ILE A 30 -1.08 -6.45 -12.58
C ILE A 30 0.22 -7.01 -11.98
N ARG A 31 1.36 -6.41 -12.32
CA ARG A 31 2.67 -6.71 -11.72
C ARG A 31 2.92 -5.78 -10.54
N LEU A 32 3.00 -6.34 -9.33
CA LEU A 32 3.24 -5.56 -8.11
C LEU A 32 4.70 -5.11 -8.03
N PRO A 33 5.00 -3.82 -7.80
CA PRO A 33 6.37 -3.38 -7.57
C PRO A 33 6.91 -3.93 -6.24
N SER A 34 8.23 -4.15 -6.15
CA SER A 34 8.90 -4.51 -4.89
C SER A 34 9.60 -3.28 -4.31
N PRO A 35 9.36 -2.89 -3.05
CA PRO A 35 8.48 -3.53 -2.07
C PRO A 35 6.98 -3.22 -2.28
N TRP A 36 6.12 -4.20 -1.96
CA TRP A 36 4.67 -4.02 -1.89
C TRP A 36 4.17 -4.31 -0.45
N PRO A 37 3.26 -3.50 0.10
CA PRO A 37 2.74 -2.24 -0.44
C PRO A 37 3.79 -1.11 -0.44
N PRO A 38 3.62 -0.08 -1.29
CA PRO A 38 4.51 1.08 -1.30
C PRO A 38 4.52 1.75 0.08
N ARG A 39 5.72 2.05 0.60
CA ARG A 39 5.84 2.74 1.89
C ARG A 39 5.62 4.24 1.70
N VAL A 40 4.51 4.74 2.25
CA VAL A 40 4.24 6.18 2.37
C VAL A 40 4.93 6.75 3.60
N GLN A 41 5.60 7.89 3.46
CA GLN A 41 6.37 8.54 4.53
C GLN A 41 5.47 9.29 5.52
N ALA A 42 4.35 9.84 5.02
CA ALA A 42 3.37 10.57 5.82
C ALA A 42 1.98 10.46 5.19
N LEU A 43 0.96 10.42 6.03
CA LEU A 43 -0.42 10.62 5.60
C LEU A 43 -0.63 12.12 5.44
N THR A 44 -1.02 12.55 4.24
CA THR A 44 -1.29 13.95 3.93
C THR A 44 -2.74 14.10 3.47
N HIS A 45 -3.29 15.30 3.61
CA HIS A 45 -4.62 15.63 3.09
C HIS A 45 -4.61 15.88 1.56
N ALA A 46 -3.46 15.70 0.91
CA ALA A 46 -3.34 15.83 -0.53
C ALA A 46 -4.02 14.64 -1.23
N SER A 47 -4.38 14.84 -2.50
CA SER A 47 -4.86 13.72 -3.33
C SER A 47 -3.81 12.61 -3.38
N PRO A 48 -4.23 11.33 -3.29
CA PRO A 48 -3.29 10.22 -3.36
C PRO A 48 -2.56 10.23 -4.71
N PRO A 49 -1.28 9.81 -4.72
CA PRO A 49 -0.54 9.67 -5.97
C PRO A 49 -1.17 8.59 -6.84
N MET A 50 -0.95 8.68 -8.15
CA MET A 50 -1.43 7.67 -9.10
C MET A 50 -0.78 6.31 -8.78
N PRO A 51 -1.56 5.23 -8.65
CA PRO A 51 -1.02 3.91 -8.36
C PRO A 51 -0.16 3.39 -9.53
N PRO A 52 0.92 2.61 -9.24
CA PRO A 52 1.88 2.19 -10.26
C PRO A 52 1.30 1.40 -11.44
N TYR A 53 0.26 0.61 -11.20
CA TYR A 53 -0.37 -0.24 -12.22
C TYR A 53 -1.23 0.55 -13.22
N LEU A 54 -1.58 1.81 -12.92
CA LEU A 54 -2.22 2.72 -13.89
C LEU A 54 -1.19 3.45 -14.76
N LEU A 55 0.03 3.63 -14.26
CA LEU A 55 1.14 4.20 -15.06
C LEU A 55 1.71 3.21 -16.07
N SER A 56 1.73 1.92 -15.71
CA SER A 56 2.20 0.83 -16.55
C SER A 56 1.20 -0.33 -16.51
N PRO A 57 0.08 -0.21 -17.25
CA PRO A 57 -0.94 -1.25 -17.30
C PRO A 57 -0.41 -2.50 -18.03
N PRO A 58 -0.92 -3.70 -17.71
CA PRO A 58 -0.54 -4.91 -18.42
C PRO A 58 -1.05 -4.89 -19.87
N GLY A 59 -0.31 -5.51 -20.79
CA GLY A 59 -0.70 -5.55 -22.20
C GLY A 59 -1.99 -6.33 -22.49
N VAL A 60 -2.40 -7.22 -21.57
CA VAL A 60 -3.68 -7.92 -21.62
C VAL A 60 -4.30 -7.89 -20.23
N VAL A 61 -5.54 -7.41 -20.14
CA VAL A 61 -6.33 -7.38 -18.91
C VAL A 61 -7.41 -8.47 -18.99
N PRO A 62 -7.30 -9.57 -18.23
CA PRO A 62 -8.35 -10.60 -18.22
C PRO A 62 -9.59 -10.06 -17.48
N ILE A 63 -10.72 -10.04 -18.18
CA ILE A 63 -12.00 -9.50 -17.68
C ILE A 63 -13.02 -10.59 -17.32
N ASP A 64 -12.69 -11.84 -17.61
CA ASP A 64 -13.53 -13.03 -17.46
C ASP A 64 -13.39 -13.73 -16.10
N VAL A 65 -12.38 -13.34 -15.32
CA VAL A 65 -12.00 -13.96 -14.03
C VAL A 65 -12.92 -13.63 -12.86
N GLY A 66 -13.98 -12.84 -13.04
CA GLY A 66 -15.01 -12.64 -12.01
C GLY A 66 -15.79 -11.33 -12.12
N ARG A 67 -16.42 -10.93 -11.01
CA ARG A 67 -17.11 -9.64 -10.90
C ARG A 67 -16.08 -8.54 -10.67
N GLN A 68 -15.94 -7.64 -11.64
CA GLN A 68 -15.08 -6.47 -11.52
C GLN A 68 -15.84 -5.35 -10.79
N LEU A 69 -15.24 -4.80 -9.75
CA LEU A 69 -15.70 -3.55 -9.15
C LEU A 69 -14.97 -2.41 -9.87
N LEU A 70 -15.73 -1.48 -10.46
CA LEU A 70 -15.20 -0.28 -11.12
C LEU A 70 -14.82 0.76 -10.06
N VAL A 71 -13.82 0.44 -9.23
CA VAL A 71 -13.37 1.30 -8.14
C VAL A 71 -12.34 2.33 -8.62
N ASP A 72 -11.56 1.97 -9.65
CA ASP A 72 -10.50 2.81 -10.21
C ASP A 72 -10.57 2.89 -11.74
N ASP A 73 -9.53 3.47 -12.35
CA ASP A 73 -9.47 3.74 -13.79
C ASP A 73 -8.87 2.59 -14.59
N PHE A 74 -8.72 1.40 -14.00
CA PHE A 74 -7.97 0.30 -14.62
C PHE A 74 -8.56 -0.16 -15.97
N LEU A 75 -9.86 0.00 -16.17
CA LEU A 75 -10.56 -0.37 -17.40
C LEU A 75 -11.02 0.85 -18.22
N ILE A 76 -10.66 2.06 -17.79
CA ILE A 76 -11.07 3.30 -18.46
C ILE A 76 -9.98 3.66 -19.48
N GLU A 77 -10.30 3.50 -20.77
CA GLU A 77 -9.41 3.94 -21.85
C GLU A 77 -9.36 5.48 -21.97
N HIS A 78 -10.53 6.12 -21.91
CA HIS A 78 -10.65 7.57 -21.99
C HIS A 78 -11.88 8.08 -21.23
N THR A 79 -11.75 9.23 -20.59
CA THR A 79 -12.85 9.95 -19.94
C THR A 79 -12.60 11.46 -19.94
N THR A 80 -13.68 12.25 -20.01
CA THR A 80 -13.62 13.71 -19.83
C THR A 80 -13.88 14.12 -18.38
N LEU A 81 -14.17 13.17 -17.49
CA LEU A 81 -14.44 13.43 -16.08
C LEU A 81 -13.13 13.65 -15.31
N THR A 82 -13.13 14.62 -14.40
CA THR A 82 -12.00 14.84 -13.48
C THR A 82 -12.28 14.17 -12.15
N ARG A 83 -11.41 13.24 -11.71
CA ARG A 83 -11.51 12.66 -10.36
C ARG A 83 -11.15 13.73 -9.32
N THR A 84 -12.02 13.93 -8.34
CA THR A 84 -11.81 14.87 -7.22
C THR A 84 -11.96 14.12 -5.90
N PHE A 85 -10.96 14.28 -5.01
CA PHE A 85 -11.00 13.73 -3.67
C PHE A 85 -11.50 14.82 -2.71
N HIS A 86 -12.68 14.63 -2.14
CA HIS A 86 -13.28 15.58 -1.21
C HIS A 86 -12.83 15.26 0.21
N LEU A 87 -12.31 16.27 0.91
CA LEU A 87 -12.08 16.16 2.35
C LEU A 87 -13.42 16.30 3.07
N ALA A 88 -13.58 15.54 4.16
CA ALA A 88 -14.73 15.72 5.02
C ALA A 88 -14.67 17.10 5.68
N GLU A 89 -15.73 17.87 5.53
CA GLU A 89 -15.93 19.12 6.26
C GLU A 89 -16.69 18.81 7.55
N TYR A 90 -16.18 19.31 8.67
CA TYR A 90 -16.93 19.23 9.92
C TYR A 90 -18.15 20.14 9.81
N HIS A 91 -19.34 19.57 9.96
CA HIS A 91 -20.57 20.35 10.05
C HIS A 91 -20.52 21.22 11.31
N GLY A 92 -20.92 22.50 11.21
CA GLY A 92 -20.89 23.44 12.34
C GLY A 92 -21.78 22.99 13.52
N GLU A 93 -22.83 22.23 13.24
CA GLU A 93 -23.71 21.63 14.24
C GLU A 93 -23.36 20.18 14.57
N ASN A 94 -22.16 19.69 14.21
CA ASN A 94 -21.75 18.32 14.53
C ASN A 94 -21.98 18.08 16.03
N PRO A 95 -22.90 17.18 16.42
CA PRO A 95 -23.20 16.97 17.81
C PRO A 95 -21.94 16.42 18.46
N VAL A 96 -21.33 17.22 19.33
CA VAL A 96 -20.25 16.72 20.18
C VAL A 96 -20.92 15.79 21.18
N LEU A 97 -21.01 14.51 20.84
CA LEU A 97 -21.39 13.47 21.78
C LEU A 97 -20.42 13.56 22.96
N LYS A 98 -20.98 13.88 24.12
CA LYS A 98 -20.32 13.86 25.42
C LYS A 98 -20.93 12.70 26.20
N PRO A 99 -20.13 11.96 26.97
CA PRO A 99 -20.67 11.04 27.95
C PRO A 99 -21.71 11.72 28.84
N ASP A 100 -22.92 11.18 28.88
CA ASP A 100 -24.01 11.55 29.79
C ASP A 100 -24.23 10.46 30.85
N LYS A 101 -23.75 9.23 30.61
CA LYS A 101 -24.01 8.07 31.48
C LYS A 101 -22.74 7.55 32.17
N PRO A 102 -22.84 7.01 33.41
CA PRO A 102 -21.68 6.49 34.14
C PRO A 102 -20.93 5.34 33.46
N TRP A 103 -21.57 4.62 32.54
CA TRP A 103 -20.95 3.54 31.76
C TRP A 103 -20.27 4.03 30.47
N GLU A 104 -20.45 5.29 30.09
CA GLU A 104 -19.80 5.96 28.95
C GLU A 104 -18.43 6.51 29.39
N GLN A 105 -17.55 5.65 29.92
CA GLN A 105 -16.23 6.04 30.42
C GLN A 105 -15.31 6.58 29.32
N ASP A 106 -14.21 7.26 29.70
CA ASP A 106 -13.17 7.89 28.86
C ASP A 106 -12.36 6.91 27.98
N CYS A 107 -13.02 5.98 27.29
CA CYS A 107 -12.42 5.09 26.32
C CYS A 107 -12.52 5.72 24.94
N ALA A 108 -11.53 6.55 24.58
CA ALA A 108 -11.29 6.88 23.19
C ALA A 108 -10.73 5.63 22.47
N MET A 109 -11.61 4.73 22.02
CA MET A 109 -11.28 3.78 20.96
C MET A 109 -11.53 4.46 19.62
N ALA A 110 -10.63 4.25 18.66
CA ALA A 110 -10.87 4.65 17.28
C ALA A 110 -12.00 3.79 16.70
N PHE A 111 -13.24 4.27 16.84
CA PHE A 111 -14.33 3.83 16.00
C PHE A 111 -14.18 4.49 14.63
N SER A 112 -14.71 3.85 13.59
CA SER A 112 -14.66 4.30 12.20
C SER A 112 -15.27 5.69 11.96
N ASP A 113 -15.79 6.37 12.98
CA ASP A 113 -16.50 7.66 12.94
C ASP A 113 -15.69 8.89 13.43
N GLY A 114 -14.42 8.75 13.80
CA GLY A 114 -13.50 9.88 13.96
C GLY A 114 -12.85 10.01 15.34
N LEU A 115 -11.63 10.57 15.33
CA LEU A 115 -10.75 10.66 16.49
C LEU A 115 -11.23 11.73 17.49
N LYS A 116 -11.48 11.36 18.75
CA LYS A 116 -11.66 12.33 19.85
C LYS A 116 -10.36 12.43 20.65
N ARG A 117 -9.83 13.66 20.73
CA ARG A 117 -8.60 14.00 21.47
C ARG A 117 -8.84 13.90 22.97
N THR A 118 -8.13 13.00 23.64
CA THR A 118 -7.99 13.00 25.10
C THR A 118 -6.90 14.00 25.51
N ARG A 119 -7.13 14.72 26.62
CA ARG A 119 -6.13 15.56 27.28
C ARG A 119 -5.52 14.77 28.42
#